data_AF-A0A1H5UZU6-F1
#
_entry.id   AF-A0A1H5UZU6-F1
#
_cell.length_a   1.000
_cell.length_b   1.000
_cell.length_c   1.000
_cell.angle_alpha   90.00
_cell.angle_beta   90.00
_cell.angle_gamma   90.00
#
_symmetry.space_group_name_H-M   'P 1'
#
loop_
_entity.id
_entity.type
_entity.pdbx_description
1 polymer ?
#
loop_
_entity_poly.entity_id
_entity_poly.type
_entity_poly.pdbx_seq_one_letter_code
_entity_poly.pdbx_strand_id
1 'polypeptide(L)'
;MYERLQELISSGDYKEALYEFQEEFLHIDRQTDEDAARLCLLEASLWEALEDSFAEFDAIARGMKYDPQNYELFYMLGLFYKDVNINKAYLCVQQALLYCEVPEDAAAIRDMLFELEKDCSLRVKKLSIMVLSYNDPELLKKCIESIENTCFLEDTEVVVVDNNSTDEMVKEYLREKEGSASYDFRLIENEENMGFPLGCNLGAKNCDKDRDIFFLNNDAVLMPNAVFFLRMGLYEDRNVGAVSALSNSASLQEIEPKNFEKYAGRDLGQLWHKELPLEESLRIFNSYSKDMSIPKHDPYIRRFRLTGFALMVSKEALDVVAPGRDVFDGLFSPGYFEDDDLGMRLARAGFMQLVCDNSFIYHHGGSGFEGHNDAMEKGRQKFIDKWGFDVWGYSLHWDEACKAIVELYNERKEPLRVIDFTCGFGATASFLKHEIPDIYVAGVCRVPFAASIARNMADSVAWGDLNLCRLPWKNHSFDVALIDRTDVCKVRASQFVKQNGIIIDEEFFKGDEE
;
A
#
# COMPACT_ATOMS: atom_id res chain seq x y z
N MET A 1 22.34 -9.11 -31.05
CA MET A 1 21.75 -10.25 -30.32
C MET A 1 20.25 -10.24 -30.54
N TYR A 2 19.56 -9.16 -30.13
CA TYR A 2 18.09 -9.04 -30.24
C TYR A 2 17.51 -8.78 -31.63
N GLU A 3 18.31 -8.38 -32.61
CA GLU A 3 17.84 -8.05 -33.97
C GLU A 3 17.08 -9.22 -34.61
N ARG A 4 17.58 -10.45 -34.45
CA ARG A 4 16.92 -11.64 -35.00
C ARG A 4 15.57 -11.91 -34.33
N LEU A 5 15.50 -11.81 -33.01
CA LEU A 5 14.24 -11.99 -32.27
C LEU A 5 13.21 -10.93 -32.69
N GLN A 6 13.63 -9.66 -32.80
CA GLN A 6 12.79 -8.55 -33.24
C GLN A 6 12.30 -8.72 -34.69
N GLU A 7 13.16 -9.20 -35.60
CA GLU A 7 12.80 -9.54 -36.98
C GLU A 7 11.79 -10.70 -37.03
N LEU A 8 11.95 -11.74 -36.21
CA LEU A 8 11.03 -12.88 -36.14
C LEU A 8 9.66 -12.47 -35.61
N ILE A 9 9.60 -11.63 -34.58
CA ILE A 9 8.34 -11.07 -34.05
C ILE A 9 7.67 -10.21 -35.12
N SER A 10 8.43 -9.32 -35.79
CA SER A 10 7.90 -8.42 -36.82
C SER A 10 7.43 -9.15 -38.08
N SER A 11 8.03 -10.29 -38.40
CA SER A 11 7.66 -11.13 -39.55
C SER A 11 6.54 -12.14 -39.24
N GLY A 12 6.14 -12.26 -37.98
CA GLY A 12 5.07 -13.15 -37.52
C GLY A 12 5.49 -14.62 -37.38
N ASP A 13 6.78 -14.94 -37.39
CA ASP A 13 7.28 -16.29 -37.13
C ASP A 13 7.45 -16.54 -35.62
N TYR A 14 6.32 -16.54 -34.90
CA TYR A 14 6.30 -16.62 -33.44
C TYR A 14 6.88 -17.93 -32.89
N LYS A 15 6.82 -19.01 -33.67
CA LYS A 15 7.37 -20.30 -33.24
C LYS A 15 8.90 -20.25 -33.19
N GLU A 16 9.52 -19.71 -34.23
CA GLU A 16 10.98 -19.53 -34.25
C GLU A 16 11.41 -18.44 -33.26
N ALA A 17 10.61 -17.39 -33.10
CA ALA A 17 10.84 -16.36 -32.07
C ALA A 17 10.87 -16.95 -30.66
N LEU A 18 9.94 -17.86 -30.32
CA LEU A 18 9.93 -18.56 -29.02
C LEU A 18 11.20 -19.39 -28.79
N TYR A 19 11.71 -20.08 -29.82
CA TYR A 19 12.96 -20.84 -29.69
C TYR A 19 14.15 -19.93 -29.47
N GLU A 20 14.27 -18.84 -30.25
CA GLU A 20 15.35 -17.87 -30.09
C GLU A 20 15.30 -17.21 -28.71
N PHE A 21 14.10 -16.83 -28.25
CA PHE A 21 13.90 -16.30 -26.90
C PHE A 21 14.36 -17.28 -25.82
N GLN A 22 13.98 -18.55 -25.91
CA GLN A 22 14.36 -19.56 -24.90
C GLN A 22 15.88 -19.72 -24.78
N GLU A 23 16.60 -19.69 -25.90
CA GLU A 23 18.07 -19.77 -25.90
C GLU A 23 18.70 -18.55 -25.23
N GLU A 24 18.23 -17.33 -25.55
CA GLU A 24 18.74 -16.10 -24.94
C GLU A 24 18.38 -16.01 -23.45
N PHE A 25 17.16 -16.45 -23.08
CA PHE A 25 16.66 -16.40 -21.71
C PHE A 25 17.46 -17.31 -20.76
N LEU A 26 18.00 -18.44 -21.25
CA LEU A 26 18.91 -19.30 -20.47
C LEU A 26 20.20 -18.58 -20.03
N HIS A 27 20.50 -17.43 -20.61
CA HIS A 27 21.69 -16.64 -20.34
C HIS A 27 21.39 -15.25 -19.77
N ILE A 28 20.14 -14.98 -19.38
CA ILE A 28 19.72 -13.67 -18.87
C ILE A 28 20.54 -13.20 -17.65
N ASP A 29 20.90 -14.10 -16.74
CA ASP A 29 21.72 -13.78 -15.56
C ASP A 29 23.18 -13.38 -15.89
N ARG A 30 23.60 -13.53 -17.15
CA ARG A 30 24.93 -13.11 -17.64
C ARG A 30 24.89 -11.78 -18.37
N GLN A 31 23.70 -11.24 -18.62
CA GLN A 31 23.50 -9.99 -19.34
C GLN A 31 23.54 -8.79 -18.40
N THR A 32 23.58 -7.59 -18.98
CA THR A 32 23.37 -6.36 -18.21
C THR A 32 21.88 -6.23 -17.84
N ASP A 33 21.56 -5.44 -16.82
CA ASP A 33 20.16 -5.22 -16.41
C ASP A 33 19.32 -4.62 -17.56
N GLU A 34 19.91 -3.70 -18.33
CA GLU A 34 19.28 -3.08 -19.52
C GLU A 34 18.98 -4.13 -20.61
N ASP A 35 19.95 -4.99 -20.90
CA ASP A 35 19.81 -6.08 -21.87
C ASP A 35 18.74 -7.10 -21.44
N ALA A 36 18.74 -7.47 -20.15
CA ALA A 36 17.76 -8.39 -19.58
C ALA A 36 16.34 -7.80 -19.60
N ALA A 37 16.19 -6.51 -19.28
CA ALA A 37 14.92 -5.80 -19.39
C ALA A 37 14.41 -5.76 -20.84
N ARG A 38 15.30 -5.48 -21.80
CA ARG A 38 14.96 -5.49 -23.23
C ARG A 38 14.54 -6.87 -23.73
N LEU A 39 15.16 -7.94 -23.25
CA LEU A 39 14.74 -9.30 -23.57
C LEU A 39 13.31 -9.59 -23.03
N CYS A 40 13.00 -9.14 -21.81
CA CYS A 40 11.66 -9.26 -21.24
C CYS A 40 10.62 -8.40 -21.98
N LEU A 41 11.01 -7.25 -22.52
CA LEU A 41 10.15 -6.42 -23.37
C LEU A 41 9.75 -7.19 -24.65
N LEU A 42 10.72 -7.83 -25.31
CA LEU A 42 10.45 -8.66 -26.50
C LEU A 42 9.62 -9.91 -26.17
N GLU A 43 9.82 -10.51 -25.00
CA GLU A 43 8.97 -11.58 -24.48
C GLU A 43 7.52 -11.11 -24.32
N ALA A 44 7.31 -9.93 -23.74
CA ALA A 44 5.97 -9.36 -23.60
C ALA A 44 5.31 -9.12 -24.98
N SER A 45 6.01 -8.55 -25.96
CA SER A 45 5.46 -8.36 -27.31
C SER A 45 5.09 -9.69 -27.99
N LEU A 46 5.87 -10.74 -27.71
CA LEU A 46 5.61 -12.07 -28.24
C LEU A 46 4.35 -12.68 -27.62
N TRP A 47 4.16 -12.54 -26.30
CA TRP A 47 2.97 -13.04 -25.61
C TRP A 47 1.71 -12.24 -25.94
N GLU A 48 1.82 -10.92 -26.13
CA GLU A 48 0.74 -10.07 -26.68
C GLU A 48 0.28 -10.62 -28.04
N ALA A 49 1.21 -10.90 -28.95
CA ALA A 49 0.89 -11.45 -30.27
C ALA A 49 0.31 -12.87 -30.23
N LEU A 50 0.60 -13.64 -29.17
CA LEU A 50 0.05 -14.97 -28.92
C LEU A 50 -1.25 -14.96 -28.12
N GLU A 51 -1.76 -13.77 -27.75
CA GLU A 51 -2.97 -13.58 -26.94
C GLU A 51 -2.89 -14.23 -25.54
N ASP A 52 -1.70 -14.33 -24.94
CA ASP A 52 -1.50 -14.80 -23.55
C ASP A 52 -1.24 -13.63 -22.59
N SER A 53 -2.33 -13.04 -22.11
CA SER A 53 -2.30 -11.90 -21.17
C SER A 53 -1.58 -12.19 -19.85
N PHE A 54 -1.54 -13.44 -19.39
CA PHE A 54 -0.89 -13.77 -18.12
C PHE A 54 0.63 -13.78 -18.30
N ALA A 55 1.10 -14.43 -19.36
CA ALA A 55 2.52 -14.47 -19.69
C ALA A 55 3.06 -13.08 -20.11
N GLU A 56 2.27 -12.27 -20.81
CA GLU A 56 2.59 -10.87 -21.13
C GLU A 56 2.82 -10.06 -19.85
N PHE A 57 1.89 -10.12 -18.90
CA PHE A 57 2.00 -9.38 -17.63
C PHE A 57 3.23 -9.82 -16.82
N ASP A 58 3.46 -11.13 -16.72
CA ASP A 58 4.62 -11.70 -16.02
C ASP A 58 5.95 -11.28 -16.67
N ALA A 59 6.01 -11.19 -18.00
CA ALA A 59 7.18 -10.71 -18.73
C ALA A 59 7.45 -9.23 -18.45
N ILE A 60 6.41 -8.38 -18.47
CA ILE A 60 6.53 -6.96 -18.12
C ILE A 60 7.03 -6.78 -16.68
N ALA A 61 6.42 -7.50 -15.72
CA ALA A 61 6.79 -7.43 -14.32
C ALA A 61 8.23 -7.87 -14.07
N ARG A 62 8.68 -8.91 -14.79
CA ARG A 62 10.06 -9.40 -14.75
C ARG A 62 11.04 -8.38 -15.34
N GLY A 63 10.70 -7.74 -16.46
CA GLY A 63 11.51 -6.68 -17.06
C GLY A 63 11.71 -5.51 -16.09
N MET A 64 10.66 -5.09 -15.39
CA MET A 64 10.71 -3.97 -14.44
C MET A 64 11.57 -4.27 -13.21
N LYS A 65 11.82 -5.55 -12.91
CA LYS A 65 12.76 -5.94 -11.87
C LYS A 65 14.21 -5.64 -12.25
N TYR A 66 14.56 -5.83 -13.53
CA TYR A 66 15.89 -5.53 -14.04
C TYR A 66 16.07 -4.02 -14.25
N ASP A 67 15.09 -3.37 -14.88
CA ASP A 67 15.10 -1.93 -15.11
C ASP A 67 13.78 -1.28 -14.64
N PRO A 68 13.70 -0.81 -13.39
CA PRO A 68 12.50 -0.24 -12.80
C PRO A 68 12.07 1.11 -13.39
N GLN A 69 12.91 1.73 -14.22
CA GLN A 69 12.66 3.03 -14.83
C GLN A 69 12.52 2.93 -16.36
N ASN A 70 12.45 1.72 -16.91
CA ASN A 70 12.29 1.53 -18.34
C ASN A 70 10.92 2.03 -18.83
N TYR A 71 10.92 3.12 -19.61
CA TYR A 71 9.67 3.73 -20.08
C TYR A 71 8.89 2.83 -21.05
N GLU A 72 9.55 1.97 -21.82
CA GLU A 72 8.88 1.05 -22.77
C GLU A 72 8.05 0.01 -22.00
N LEU A 73 8.57 -0.50 -20.88
CA LEU A 73 7.82 -1.43 -20.01
C LEU A 73 6.58 -0.76 -19.39
N PHE A 74 6.67 0.50 -18.98
CA PHE A 74 5.49 1.25 -18.51
C PHE A 74 4.50 1.52 -19.64
N TYR A 75 4.97 1.80 -20.85
CA TYR A 75 4.11 2.00 -22.01
C TYR A 75 3.37 0.70 -22.36
N MET A 76 4.06 -0.45 -22.40
CA MET A 76 3.45 -1.76 -22.59
C MET A 76 2.43 -2.09 -21.50
N LEU A 77 2.76 -1.84 -20.23
CA LEU A 77 1.81 -2.01 -19.13
C LEU A 77 0.57 -1.12 -19.31
N GLY A 78 0.74 0.08 -19.87
CA GLY A 78 -0.36 0.97 -20.23
C GLY A 78 -1.25 0.42 -21.33
N LEU A 79 -0.66 -0.21 -22.35
CA LEU A 79 -1.40 -0.91 -23.41
C LEU A 79 -2.19 -2.09 -22.83
N PHE A 80 -1.56 -2.92 -22.00
CA PHE A 80 -2.21 -4.03 -21.30
C PHE A 80 -3.45 -3.56 -20.52
N TYR A 81 -3.32 -2.48 -19.75
CA TYR A 81 -4.44 -1.98 -18.94
C TYR A 81 -5.50 -1.22 -19.75
N LYS A 82 -5.24 -0.83 -21.00
CA LYS A 82 -6.14 0.00 -21.81
C LYS A 82 -7.54 -0.60 -21.89
N ASP A 83 -7.63 -1.91 -22.04
CA ASP A 83 -8.89 -2.65 -22.16
C ASP A 83 -9.38 -3.24 -20.83
N VAL A 84 -8.59 -3.13 -19.75
CA VAL A 84 -8.88 -3.68 -18.41
C VAL A 84 -9.32 -2.60 -17.43
N ASN A 85 -8.52 -1.54 -17.28
CA ASN A 85 -8.78 -0.38 -16.43
C ASN A 85 -8.10 0.87 -17.00
N ILE A 86 -8.91 1.76 -17.59
CA ILE A 86 -8.46 3.00 -18.24
C ILE A 86 -7.63 3.90 -17.30
N ASN A 87 -7.92 3.89 -15.99
CA ASN A 87 -7.22 4.75 -15.03
C ASN A 87 -5.80 4.24 -14.81
N LYS A 88 -5.63 2.92 -14.70
CA LYS A 88 -4.33 2.28 -14.63
C LYS A 88 -3.55 2.48 -15.93
N ALA A 89 -4.22 2.36 -17.08
CA ALA A 89 -3.61 2.64 -18.37
C ALA A 89 -3.04 4.07 -18.43
N TYR A 90 -3.84 5.08 -18.05
CA TYR A 90 -3.41 6.48 -17.99
C TYR A 90 -2.18 6.67 -17.09
N LEU A 91 -2.21 6.09 -15.88
CA LEU A 91 -1.09 6.19 -14.93
C LEU A 91 0.18 5.53 -15.47
N CYS A 92 0.07 4.38 -16.14
CA CYS A 92 1.22 3.70 -16.76
C CYS A 92 1.82 4.54 -17.88
N VAL A 93 0.99 5.11 -18.77
CA VAL A 93 1.47 5.97 -19.86
C VAL A 93 2.06 7.28 -19.31
N GLN A 94 1.50 7.84 -18.24
CA GLN A 94 2.07 9.01 -17.55
C GLN A 94 3.44 8.68 -16.93
N GLN A 95 3.58 7.51 -16.32
CA GLN A 95 4.86 7.05 -15.77
C GLN A 95 5.89 6.78 -16.88
N ALA A 96 5.46 6.25 -18.03
CA ALA A 96 6.33 6.12 -19.20
C ALA A 96 6.84 7.50 -19.67
N LEU A 97 5.96 8.51 -19.71
CA LEU A 97 6.38 9.86 -20.09
C LEU A 97 7.41 10.46 -19.12
N LEU A 98 7.29 10.17 -17.82
CA LEU A 98 8.25 10.63 -16.81
C LEU A 98 9.67 10.11 -17.08
N TYR A 99 9.79 8.84 -17.49
CA TYR A 99 11.08 8.20 -17.72
C TYR A 99 11.59 8.26 -19.16
N CYS A 100 10.77 8.75 -20.11
CA CYS A 100 11.16 8.82 -21.51
C CYS A 100 12.11 9.99 -21.77
N GLU A 101 13.36 9.67 -22.13
CA GLU A 101 14.37 10.67 -22.52
C GLU A 101 14.42 10.92 -24.05
N VAL A 102 13.74 10.09 -24.85
CA VAL A 102 13.75 10.15 -26.32
C VAL A 102 12.64 11.08 -26.81
N PRO A 103 12.96 12.21 -27.49
CA PRO A 103 11.94 13.21 -27.87
C PRO A 103 10.84 12.69 -28.79
N GLU A 104 11.18 11.82 -29.74
CA GLU A 104 10.24 11.21 -30.68
C GLU A 104 9.24 10.30 -29.97
N ASP A 105 9.72 9.43 -29.08
CA ASP A 105 8.86 8.52 -28.30
C ASP A 105 8.02 9.29 -27.28
N ALA A 106 8.60 10.32 -26.64
CA ALA A 106 7.86 11.21 -25.76
C ALA A 106 6.72 11.96 -26.48
N ALA A 107 6.83 12.23 -27.78
CA ALA A 107 5.73 12.79 -28.56
C ALA A 107 4.61 11.76 -28.75
N ALA A 108 4.94 10.52 -29.11
CA ALA A 108 3.97 9.44 -29.26
C ALA A 108 3.26 9.10 -27.94
N ILE A 109 3.98 9.08 -26.82
CA ILE A 109 3.42 8.83 -25.49
C ILE A 109 2.44 9.95 -25.09
N ARG A 110 2.75 11.22 -25.41
CA ARG A 110 1.82 12.34 -25.18
C ARG A 110 0.56 12.22 -26.02
N ASP A 111 0.67 11.80 -27.28
CA ASP A 111 -0.50 11.56 -28.12
C ASP A 111 -1.39 10.45 -27.53
N MET A 112 -0.79 9.38 -27.00
CA MET A 112 -1.53 8.32 -26.30
C MET A 112 -2.24 8.84 -25.04
N LEU A 113 -1.58 9.66 -24.21
CA LEU A 113 -2.23 10.30 -23.06
C LEU A 113 -3.44 11.14 -23.49
N PHE A 114 -3.27 11.95 -24.53
CA PHE A 114 -4.36 12.78 -25.06
C PHE A 114 -5.54 11.95 -25.57
N GLU A 115 -5.30 10.77 -26.15
CA GLU A 115 -6.39 9.86 -26.52
C GLU A 115 -7.08 9.26 -25.29
N LEU A 116 -6.34 8.84 -24.26
CA LEU A 116 -6.91 8.31 -23.01
C LEU A 116 -7.75 9.36 -22.27
N GLU A 117 -7.35 10.63 -22.30
CA GLU A 117 -8.09 11.75 -21.68
C GLU A 117 -9.46 12.01 -22.29
N LYS A 118 -9.70 11.55 -23.53
CA LYS A 118 -11.02 11.65 -24.17
C LYS A 118 -12.01 10.62 -23.64
N ASP A 119 -11.54 9.59 -22.95
CA ASP A 119 -12.41 8.56 -22.40
C ASP A 119 -13.21 9.10 -21.20
N CYS A 120 -14.54 9.05 -21.30
CA CYS A 120 -15.44 9.53 -20.25
C CYS A 120 -15.39 8.73 -18.94
N SER A 121 -14.78 7.55 -18.95
CA SER A 121 -14.58 6.69 -17.79
C SER A 121 -13.27 6.95 -17.06
N LEU A 122 -12.38 7.80 -17.60
CA LEU A 122 -11.19 8.27 -16.90
C LEU A 122 -11.60 9.14 -15.70
N ARG A 123 -11.10 8.77 -14.52
CA ARG A 123 -11.36 9.44 -13.24
C ARG A 123 -10.12 10.02 -12.59
N VAL A 124 -8.93 9.68 -13.11
CA VAL A 124 -7.65 10.09 -12.52
C VAL A 124 -7.60 11.59 -12.28
N LYS A 125 -7.35 11.97 -11.03
CA LYS A 125 -7.13 13.35 -10.57
C LYS A 125 -5.65 13.62 -10.44
N LYS A 126 -5.30 14.91 -10.55
CA LYS A 126 -3.98 15.41 -10.19
C LYS A 126 -3.73 15.24 -8.69
N LEU A 127 -2.48 15.39 -8.28
CA LEU A 127 -2.04 15.11 -6.91
C LEU A 127 -1.66 16.41 -6.18
N SER A 128 -2.07 16.51 -4.91
CA SER A 128 -1.47 17.45 -3.95
C SER A 128 -0.75 16.64 -2.87
N ILE A 129 0.53 16.89 -2.66
CA ILE A 129 1.31 16.30 -1.57
C ILE A 129 1.34 17.30 -0.43
N MET A 130 0.77 16.92 0.71
CA MET A 130 0.74 17.73 1.91
C MET A 130 1.81 17.20 2.87
N VAL A 131 2.83 18.01 3.15
CA VAL A 131 3.90 17.69 4.08
C VAL A 131 3.78 18.54 5.33
N LEU A 132 3.63 17.91 6.49
CA LEU A 132 3.76 18.59 7.77
C LEU A 132 5.21 18.50 8.24
N SER A 133 5.86 19.65 8.42
CA SER A 133 7.26 19.77 8.83
C SER A 133 7.36 20.23 10.28
N TYR A 134 8.21 19.57 11.06
CA TYR A 134 8.62 20.04 12.39
C TYR A 134 10.03 19.51 12.69
N ASN A 135 11.02 20.40 12.68
CA ASN A 135 12.45 20.10 12.85
C ASN A 135 12.96 19.05 11.82
N ASP A 136 14.09 18.40 12.14
CA ASP A 136 14.73 17.33 11.34
C ASP A 136 15.11 17.74 9.90
N PRO A 137 16.01 18.73 9.72
CA PRO A 137 16.32 19.30 8.40
C PRO A 137 16.90 18.29 7.40
N GLU A 138 17.69 17.31 7.85
CA GLU A 138 18.26 16.29 6.96
C GLU A 138 17.19 15.37 6.39
N LEU A 139 16.25 14.94 7.24
CA LEU A 139 15.14 14.07 6.83
C LEU A 139 14.16 14.82 5.92
N LEU A 140 13.82 16.07 6.27
CA LEU A 140 12.97 16.92 5.44
C LEU A 140 13.56 17.10 4.03
N LYS A 141 14.87 17.34 3.92
CA LYS A 141 15.56 17.44 2.62
C LYS A 141 15.42 16.16 1.82
N LYS A 142 15.68 14.99 2.43
CA LYS A 142 15.53 13.69 1.78
C LYS A 142 14.07 13.41 1.38
N CYS A 143 13.10 13.83 2.19
CA CYS A 143 11.68 13.74 1.86
C CYS A 143 11.34 14.54 0.60
N ILE A 144 11.68 15.84 0.56
CA ILE A 144 11.41 16.70 -0.61
C ILE A 144 12.18 16.22 -1.85
N GLU A 145 13.45 15.86 -1.72
CA GLU A 145 14.24 15.28 -2.82
C GLU A 145 13.58 14.00 -3.36
N SER A 146 13.02 13.16 -2.50
CA SER A 146 12.33 11.94 -2.94
C SER A 146 11.04 12.23 -3.71
N ILE A 147 10.30 13.29 -3.35
CA ILE A 147 9.13 13.76 -4.12
C ILE A 147 9.58 14.15 -5.53
N GLU A 148 10.64 14.94 -5.64
CA GLU A 148 11.18 15.44 -6.92
C GLU A 148 11.67 14.33 -7.84
N ASN A 149 12.19 13.25 -7.26
CA ASN A 149 12.73 12.12 -8.02
C ASN A 149 11.68 11.06 -8.40
N THR A 150 10.50 11.07 -7.78
CA THR A 150 9.50 9.98 -7.92
C THR A 150 8.16 10.43 -8.47
N CYS A 151 7.87 11.73 -8.48
CA CYS A 151 6.58 12.27 -8.89
C CYS A 151 6.63 12.95 -10.26
N PHE A 152 5.51 12.88 -10.99
CA PHE A 152 5.30 13.70 -12.19
C PHE A 152 4.95 15.13 -11.77
N LEU A 153 5.97 15.99 -11.66
CA LEU A 153 5.87 17.31 -11.04
C LEU A 153 4.93 18.30 -11.77
N GLU A 154 4.70 18.13 -13.08
CA GLU A 154 3.77 18.99 -13.84
C GLU A 154 2.31 18.86 -13.35
N ASP A 155 1.95 17.70 -12.78
CA ASP A 155 0.61 17.42 -12.24
C ASP A 155 0.58 17.32 -10.70
N THR A 156 1.67 17.72 -10.06
CA THR A 156 1.83 17.61 -8.60
C THR A 156 1.97 19.00 -7.99
N GLU A 157 1.14 19.28 -6.99
CA GLU A 157 1.30 20.42 -6.07
C GLU A 157 1.95 19.88 -4.79
N VAL A 158 2.87 20.63 -4.19
CA VAL A 158 3.47 20.32 -2.89
C VAL A 158 3.17 21.46 -1.93
N VAL A 159 2.38 21.17 -0.90
CA VAL A 159 2.06 22.12 0.19
C VAL A 159 2.80 21.68 1.43
N VAL A 160 3.75 22.49 1.90
CA VAL A 160 4.49 22.24 3.13
C VAL A 160 4.02 23.19 4.23
N VAL A 161 3.62 22.62 5.37
CA VAL A 161 3.31 23.38 6.58
C VAL A 161 4.48 23.25 7.55
N ASP A 162 5.25 24.32 7.76
CA ASP A 162 6.20 24.39 8.87
C ASP A 162 5.42 24.63 10.17
N ASN A 163 5.36 23.61 11.02
CA ASN A 163 4.57 23.60 12.25
C ASN A 163 5.33 24.27 13.42
N ASN A 164 5.90 25.45 13.15
CA ASN A 164 6.75 26.22 14.04
C ASN A 164 8.05 25.49 14.43
N SER A 165 8.87 25.15 13.43
CA SER A 165 10.17 24.52 13.69
C SER A 165 11.07 25.43 14.53
N THR A 166 11.83 24.82 15.44
CA THR A 166 12.83 25.53 16.25
C THR A 166 14.21 25.58 15.59
N ASP A 167 14.45 24.68 14.63
CA ASP A 167 15.66 24.67 13.82
C ASP A 167 15.55 25.66 12.65
N GLU A 168 16.38 26.70 12.64
CA GLU A 168 16.38 27.70 11.58
C GLU A 168 16.84 27.13 10.23
N MET A 169 17.61 26.02 10.21
CA MET A 169 18.00 25.35 8.97
C MET A 169 16.79 24.81 8.20
N VAL A 170 15.73 24.42 8.90
CA VAL A 170 14.46 23.98 8.29
C VAL A 170 13.79 25.16 7.61
N LYS A 171 13.63 26.29 8.31
CA LYS A 171 12.96 27.48 7.78
C LYS A 171 13.69 28.07 6.60
N GLU A 172 15.01 28.20 6.69
CA GLU A 172 15.85 28.70 5.61
C GLU A 172 15.72 27.82 4.37
N TYR A 173 15.82 26.50 4.53
CA TYR A 173 15.67 25.55 3.44
C TYR A 173 14.29 25.63 2.78
N LEU A 174 13.21 25.66 3.56
CA LEU A 174 11.85 25.71 3.01
C LEU A 174 11.57 27.02 2.24
N ARG A 175 12.03 28.16 2.76
CA ARG A 175 11.91 29.46 2.06
C ARG A 175 12.74 29.51 0.78
N GLU A 176 13.95 28.94 0.81
CA GLU A 176 14.77 28.79 -0.41
C GLU A 176 14.08 27.89 -1.43
N LYS A 177 13.49 26.78 -0.97
CA LYS A 177 12.79 25.83 -1.84
C LYS A 177 11.57 26.45 -2.50
N GLU A 178 10.74 27.18 -1.74
CA GLU A 178 9.59 27.91 -2.29
C GLU A 178 10.00 28.91 -3.37
N GLY A 179 11.14 29.59 -3.21
CA GLY A 179 11.65 30.54 -4.19
C GLY A 179 12.34 29.93 -5.42
N SER A 180 12.75 28.66 -5.36
CA SER A 180 13.58 28.00 -6.38
C SER A 180 12.92 26.81 -7.09
N ALA A 181 11.83 26.26 -6.55
CA ALA A 181 11.12 25.14 -7.15
C ALA A 181 10.61 25.45 -8.56
N SER A 182 10.78 24.50 -9.48
CA SER A 182 10.27 24.58 -10.86
C SER A 182 8.81 24.10 -11.00
N TYR A 183 8.17 23.75 -9.89
CA TYR A 183 6.81 23.21 -9.79
C TYR A 183 6.02 23.96 -8.72
N ASP A 184 4.73 23.65 -8.58
CA ASP A 184 3.84 24.29 -7.61
C ASP A 184 4.21 23.86 -6.18
N PHE A 185 5.08 24.65 -5.53
CA PHE A 185 5.51 24.47 -4.16
C PHE A 185 5.01 25.64 -3.32
N ARG A 186 4.29 25.35 -2.23
CA ARG A 186 3.78 26.36 -1.30
C ARG A 186 4.23 26.08 0.11
N LEU A 187 4.80 27.10 0.76
CA LEU A 187 5.14 27.07 2.18
C LEU A 187 4.07 27.79 3.00
N ILE A 188 3.71 27.20 4.14
CA ILE A 188 2.87 27.80 5.18
C ILE A 188 3.64 27.73 6.50
N GLU A 189 3.97 28.88 7.09
CA GLU A 189 4.68 28.94 8.37
C GLU A 189 3.68 29.20 9.51
N ASN A 190 3.58 28.26 10.46
CA ASN A 190 2.76 28.43 11.65
C ASN A 190 3.47 29.25 12.73
N GLU A 191 2.70 29.99 13.51
CA GLU A 191 3.20 30.72 14.69
C GLU A 191 3.37 29.81 15.92
N GLU A 192 2.68 28.67 15.95
CA GLU A 192 2.74 27.67 17.03
C GLU A 192 2.65 26.24 16.48
N ASN A 193 3.13 25.25 17.24
CA ASN A 193 2.98 23.85 16.87
C ASN A 193 1.55 23.39 17.20
N MET A 194 0.73 23.18 16.17
CA MET A 194 -0.68 22.80 16.32
C MET A 194 -0.92 21.28 16.47
N GLY A 195 0.15 20.49 16.51
CA GLY A 195 0.10 19.02 16.43
C GLY A 195 -0.24 18.51 15.03
N PHE A 196 -0.23 17.18 14.87
CA PHE A 196 -0.37 16.51 13.57
C PHE A 196 -1.75 16.75 12.92
N PRO A 197 -2.90 16.47 13.57
CA PRO A 197 -4.20 16.58 12.90
C PRO A 197 -4.50 17.99 12.37
N LEU A 198 -4.27 19.01 13.20
CA LEU A 198 -4.58 20.41 12.86
C LEU A 198 -3.58 20.99 11.86
N GLY A 199 -2.29 20.66 11.98
CA GLY A 199 -1.27 21.05 11.00
C GLY A 199 -1.57 20.47 9.61
N CYS A 200 -1.88 19.17 9.56
CA CYS A 200 -2.27 18.49 8.32
C CYS A 200 -3.52 19.09 7.68
N ASN A 201 -4.54 19.42 8.48
CA ASN A 201 -5.76 20.04 7.98
C ASN A 201 -5.54 21.45 7.44
N LEU A 202 -4.63 22.23 8.04
CA LEU A 202 -4.26 23.54 7.51
C LEU A 202 -3.64 23.41 6.12
N GLY A 203 -2.73 22.44 5.93
CA GLY A 203 -2.15 22.11 4.63
C GLY A 203 -3.24 21.68 3.64
N ALA A 204 -4.10 20.73 4.04
CA ALA A 204 -5.18 20.22 3.19
C ALA A 204 -6.19 21.27 2.74
N LYS A 205 -6.41 22.33 3.53
CA LYS A 205 -7.24 23.49 3.16
C LYS A 205 -6.61 24.38 2.09
N ASN A 206 -5.29 24.32 1.96
CA ASN A 206 -4.51 25.08 0.99
C ASN A 206 -4.18 24.29 -0.28
N CYS A 207 -4.31 22.96 -0.25
CA CYS A 207 -4.28 22.14 -1.46
C CYS A 207 -5.45 22.46 -2.40
N ASP A 208 -5.25 22.22 -3.69
CA ASP A 208 -6.30 22.25 -4.70
C ASP A 208 -7.45 21.26 -4.37
N LYS A 209 -8.69 21.75 -4.46
CA LYS A 209 -9.89 20.98 -4.07
C LYS A 209 -10.28 19.93 -5.10
N ASP A 210 -9.77 20.02 -6.33
CA ASP A 210 -10.08 19.06 -7.38
C ASP A 210 -9.04 17.93 -7.49
N ARG A 211 -8.13 17.83 -6.52
CA ARG A 211 -7.03 16.86 -6.46
C ARG A 211 -7.21 15.81 -5.36
N ASP A 212 -6.57 14.66 -5.58
CA ASP A 212 -6.28 13.71 -4.52
C ASP A 212 -5.24 14.32 -3.57
N ILE A 213 -5.28 13.96 -2.28
CA ILE A 213 -4.29 14.46 -1.32
C ILE A 213 -3.45 13.31 -0.79
N PHE A 214 -2.13 13.43 -0.89
CA PHE A 214 -1.16 12.55 -0.26
C PHE A 214 -0.53 13.23 0.96
N PHE A 215 -0.91 12.78 2.14
CA PHE A 215 -0.35 13.18 3.41
C PHE A 215 0.97 12.45 3.63
N LEU A 216 2.07 13.18 3.77
CA LEU A 216 3.40 12.61 3.92
C LEU A 216 4.13 13.29 5.08
N ASN A 217 4.71 12.52 5.98
CA ASN A 217 5.55 13.07 7.03
C ASN A 217 6.88 13.61 6.48
N ASN A 218 7.46 14.60 7.15
CA ASN A 218 8.78 15.15 6.80
C ASN A 218 9.94 14.14 6.94
N ASP A 219 9.72 13.01 7.60
CA ASP A 219 10.69 11.94 7.80
C ASP A 219 10.41 10.66 7.01
N ALA A 220 9.50 10.76 6.03
CA ALA A 220 9.22 9.73 5.06
C ALA A 220 9.99 9.98 3.75
N VAL A 221 10.59 8.93 3.18
CA VAL A 221 11.35 8.99 1.93
C VAL A 221 10.74 8.02 0.92
N LEU A 222 10.28 8.56 -0.20
CA LEU A 222 9.63 7.81 -1.27
C LEU A 222 10.66 6.99 -2.04
N MET A 223 10.43 5.68 -2.16
CA MET A 223 11.25 4.84 -3.05
C MET A 223 10.80 4.99 -4.51
N PRO A 224 11.63 4.60 -5.49
CA PRO A 224 11.24 4.60 -6.90
C PRO A 224 9.88 3.93 -7.11
N ASN A 225 9.05 4.53 -7.97
CA ASN A 225 7.68 4.08 -8.30
C ASN A 225 6.67 4.00 -7.14
N ALA A 226 7.01 4.44 -5.92
CA ALA A 226 6.11 4.35 -4.76
C ALA A 226 4.77 5.06 -5.02
N VAL A 227 4.83 6.32 -5.50
CA VAL A 227 3.63 7.13 -5.79
C VAL A 227 2.84 6.56 -6.95
N PHE A 228 3.52 6.03 -7.98
CA PHE A 228 2.87 5.33 -9.09
C PHE A 228 2.01 4.16 -8.58
N PHE A 229 2.57 3.26 -7.77
CA PHE A 229 1.83 2.11 -7.25
C PHE A 229 0.73 2.48 -6.24
N LEU A 230 0.90 3.57 -5.47
CA LEU A 230 -0.18 4.12 -4.66
C LEU A 230 -1.35 4.55 -5.55
N ARG A 231 -1.08 5.36 -6.59
CA ARG A 231 -2.13 5.80 -7.51
C ARG A 231 -2.79 4.62 -8.24
N MET A 232 -2.02 3.62 -8.65
CA MET A 232 -2.56 2.38 -9.23
C MET A 232 -3.55 1.68 -8.29
N GLY A 233 -3.29 1.68 -6.97
CA GLY A 233 -4.23 1.15 -5.97
C GLY A 233 -5.43 2.05 -5.71
N LEU A 234 -5.23 3.37 -5.66
CA LEU A 234 -6.32 4.34 -5.43
C LEU A 234 -7.36 4.28 -6.56
N TYR A 235 -6.91 3.99 -7.78
CA TYR A 235 -7.76 3.88 -8.98
C TYR A 235 -8.11 2.45 -9.37
N GLU A 236 -7.84 1.46 -8.51
CA GLU A 236 -8.20 0.06 -8.76
C GLU A 236 -9.71 -0.13 -8.82
N ASP A 237 -10.42 0.35 -7.80
CA ASP A 237 -11.88 0.30 -7.71
C ASP A 237 -12.41 1.67 -7.31
N ARG A 238 -13.64 1.99 -7.75
CA ARG A 238 -14.27 3.28 -7.45
C ARG A 238 -14.51 3.51 -5.95
N ASN A 239 -14.59 2.43 -5.17
CA ASN A 239 -14.81 2.49 -3.73
C ASN A 239 -13.50 2.54 -2.94
N VAL A 240 -12.32 2.56 -3.58
CA VAL A 240 -11.06 2.79 -2.84
C VAL A 240 -11.01 4.26 -2.44
N GLY A 241 -11.13 4.53 -1.14
CA GLY A 241 -11.10 5.90 -0.62
C GLY A 241 -9.71 6.36 -0.23
N ALA A 242 -8.85 5.44 0.21
CA ALA A 242 -7.49 5.76 0.60
C ALA A 242 -6.53 4.59 0.39
N VAL A 243 -5.26 4.91 0.19
CA VAL A 243 -4.17 3.96 0.02
C VAL A 243 -2.92 4.37 0.79
N SER A 244 -2.09 3.39 1.12
CA SER A 244 -0.80 3.58 1.78
C SER A 244 0.23 2.56 1.30
N ALA A 245 1.49 2.77 1.66
CA ALA A 245 2.62 1.93 1.31
C ALA A 245 3.04 1.01 2.48
N LEU A 246 3.81 -0.03 2.14
CA LEU A 246 4.61 -0.75 3.11
C LEU A 246 5.83 0.09 3.53
N SER A 247 6.26 -0.10 4.77
CA SER A 247 7.35 0.65 5.38
C SER A 247 8.18 -0.19 6.35
N ASN A 248 9.34 0.32 6.75
CA ASN A 248 10.17 -0.27 7.82
C ASN A 248 9.65 0.04 9.23
N SER A 249 8.72 1.00 9.39
CA SER A 249 8.24 1.47 10.68
C SER A 249 6.86 2.11 10.55
N ALA A 250 5.80 1.31 10.63
CA ALA A 250 4.41 1.73 10.47
C ALA A 250 3.48 0.59 10.88
N SER A 251 2.79 0.73 12.01
CA SER A 251 1.88 -0.30 12.52
C SER A 251 0.91 -0.84 11.45
N LEU A 252 0.85 -2.17 11.31
CA LEU A 252 0.08 -2.94 10.30
C LEU A 252 0.53 -2.77 8.84
N GLN A 253 1.62 -2.04 8.61
CA GLN A 253 2.26 -1.75 7.33
C GLN A 253 3.78 -2.02 7.36
N GLU A 254 4.26 -2.68 8.41
CA GLU A 254 5.66 -3.00 8.65
C GLU A 254 6.12 -4.19 7.81
N ILE A 255 7.32 -4.04 7.26
CA ILE A 255 8.07 -5.13 6.67
C ILE A 255 8.99 -5.71 7.75
N GLU A 256 8.89 -7.01 7.95
CA GLU A 256 9.73 -7.74 8.90
C GLU A 256 11.23 -7.50 8.65
N PRO A 257 12.04 -7.19 9.68
CA PRO A 257 13.48 -6.94 9.55
C PRO A 257 14.25 -8.01 8.77
N LYS A 258 13.85 -9.29 8.91
CA LYS A 258 14.41 -10.43 8.19
C LYS A 258 14.44 -10.26 6.66
N ASN A 259 13.47 -9.53 6.11
CA ASN A 259 13.37 -9.30 4.67
C ASN A 259 14.47 -8.35 4.16
N PHE A 260 15.07 -7.55 5.04
CA PHE A 260 16.16 -6.63 4.72
C PHE A 260 17.56 -7.25 4.91
N GLU A 261 17.69 -8.39 5.60
CA GLU A 261 18.98 -8.98 5.99
C GLU A 261 19.87 -9.34 4.78
N LYS A 262 19.27 -9.83 3.69
CA LYS A 262 19.97 -10.08 2.41
C LYS A 262 20.66 -8.82 1.87
N TYR A 263 20.03 -7.66 2.04
CA TYR A 263 20.50 -6.38 1.51
C TYR A 263 21.46 -5.67 2.48
N ALA A 264 21.31 -5.95 3.77
CA ALA A 264 22.20 -5.47 4.82
C ALA A 264 23.50 -6.30 4.92
N GLY A 265 23.46 -7.58 4.53
CA GLY A 265 24.56 -8.53 4.71
C GLY A 265 24.77 -8.94 6.17
N ARG A 266 23.75 -8.75 7.02
CA ARG A 266 23.75 -9.05 8.45
C ARG A 266 22.31 -9.18 8.97
N ASP A 267 22.17 -9.87 10.09
CA ASP A 267 20.91 -9.96 10.82
C ASP A 267 20.49 -8.57 11.33
N LEU A 268 19.20 -8.29 11.27
CA LEU A 268 18.65 -6.98 11.65
C LEU A 268 17.61 -7.15 12.76
N GLY A 269 17.80 -6.39 13.84
CA GLY A 269 16.82 -6.31 14.92
C GLY A 269 15.60 -5.47 14.57
N GLN A 270 14.65 -5.45 15.49
CA GLN A 270 13.58 -4.45 15.47
C GLN A 270 14.19 -3.04 15.56
N LEU A 271 13.59 -2.07 14.87
CA LEU A 271 14.09 -0.69 14.79
C LEU A 271 15.52 -0.55 14.24
N TRP A 272 16.00 -1.49 13.42
CA TRP A 272 17.33 -1.45 12.78
C TRP A 272 17.68 -0.10 12.13
N HIS A 273 16.67 0.57 11.55
CA HIS A 273 16.80 1.85 10.87
C HIS A 273 17.16 3.02 11.80
N LYS A 274 16.98 2.86 13.12
CA LYS A 274 17.41 3.80 14.17
C LYS A 274 18.82 3.51 14.67
N GLU A 275 19.26 2.26 14.55
CA GLU A 275 20.59 1.82 15.01
C GLU A 275 21.67 2.08 13.95
N LEU A 276 21.28 2.11 12.68
CA LEU A 276 22.17 2.37 11.55
C LEU A 276 22.15 3.84 11.12
N PRO A 277 23.25 4.34 10.52
CA PRO A 277 23.27 5.66 9.89
C PRO A 277 22.15 5.79 8.85
N LEU A 278 21.53 6.97 8.76
CA LEU A 278 20.40 7.24 7.86
C LEU A 278 20.70 6.81 6.41
N GLU A 279 21.86 7.19 5.88
CA GLU A 279 22.24 6.87 4.50
C GLU A 279 22.38 5.36 4.26
N GLU A 280 22.87 4.61 5.26
CA GLU A 280 22.93 3.16 5.19
C GLU A 280 21.52 2.55 5.24
N SER A 281 20.66 3.07 6.12
CA SER A 281 19.27 2.63 6.26
C SER A 281 18.47 2.82 4.97
N LEU A 282 18.60 4.01 4.36
CA LEU A 282 17.98 4.33 3.08
C LEU A 282 18.51 3.44 1.96
N ARG A 283 19.82 3.16 1.91
CA ARG A 283 20.41 2.26 0.92
C ARG A 283 19.83 0.84 1.03
N ILE A 284 19.76 0.28 2.24
CA ILE A 284 19.21 -1.06 2.47
C ILE A 284 17.74 -1.12 2.04
N PHE A 285 16.94 -0.15 2.47
CA PHE A 285 15.51 -0.09 2.12
C PHE A 285 15.30 0.09 0.61
N ASN A 286 16.09 0.94 -0.04
CA ASN A 286 16.05 1.15 -1.49
C ASN A 286 16.47 -0.09 -2.29
N SER A 287 17.45 -0.87 -1.81
CA SER A 287 17.82 -2.12 -2.45
C SER A 287 16.70 -3.17 -2.37
N TYR A 288 16.01 -3.25 -1.22
CA TYR A 288 14.83 -4.10 -1.08
C TYR A 288 13.68 -3.63 -1.99
N SER A 289 13.39 -2.33 -2.01
CA SER A 289 12.28 -1.80 -2.81
C SER A 289 12.48 -2.03 -4.30
N LYS A 290 13.70 -1.90 -4.84
CA LYS A 290 13.98 -2.19 -6.26
C LYS A 290 13.58 -3.61 -6.68
N ASP A 291 13.83 -4.61 -5.82
CA ASP A 291 13.49 -6.00 -6.11
C ASP A 291 11.98 -6.28 -6.03
N MET A 292 11.24 -5.47 -5.28
CA MET A 292 9.85 -5.74 -4.90
C MET A 292 8.82 -4.79 -5.54
N SER A 293 9.27 -3.65 -6.08
CA SER A 293 8.41 -2.61 -6.69
C SER A 293 8.05 -2.96 -8.14
N ILE A 294 7.38 -4.10 -8.31
CA ILE A 294 6.94 -4.60 -9.62
C ILE A 294 5.41 -4.75 -9.67
N PRO A 295 4.80 -4.72 -10.87
CA PRO A 295 3.41 -5.11 -11.06
C PRO A 295 3.17 -6.53 -10.52
N LYS A 296 2.06 -6.71 -9.80
CA LYS A 296 1.54 -8.01 -9.37
C LYS A 296 0.05 -8.08 -9.70
N HIS A 297 -0.51 -9.27 -9.79
CA HIS A 297 -1.92 -9.45 -10.13
C HIS A 297 -2.89 -8.94 -9.04
N ASP A 298 -2.57 -9.11 -7.75
CA ASP A 298 -3.35 -8.55 -6.63
C ASP A 298 -2.39 -7.98 -5.55
N PRO A 299 -1.82 -6.78 -5.75
CA PRO A 299 -0.86 -6.19 -4.83
C PRO A 299 -1.53 -5.49 -3.64
N TYR A 300 -2.78 -5.83 -3.28
CA TYR A 300 -3.59 -5.01 -2.39
C TYR A 300 -3.94 -5.72 -1.08
N ILE A 301 -3.36 -5.24 0.02
CA ILE A 301 -3.72 -5.67 1.37
C ILE A 301 -4.86 -4.76 1.84
N ARG A 302 -6.06 -5.32 1.98
CA ARG A 302 -7.23 -4.56 2.43
C ARG A 302 -7.12 -4.32 3.92
N ARG A 303 -7.18 -3.07 4.37
CA ARG A 303 -7.06 -2.70 5.80
C ARG A 303 -8.25 -1.85 6.23
N PHE A 304 -8.48 -1.79 7.54
CA PHE A 304 -9.50 -0.90 8.14
C PHE A 304 -8.93 0.48 8.43
N ARG A 305 -7.61 0.56 8.65
CA ARG A 305 -6.89 1.76 9.00
C ARG A 305 -5.57 1.78 8.24
N LEU A 306 -5.18 2.96 7.80
CA LEU A 306 -3.88 3.25 7.22
C LEU A 306 -3.20 4.31 8.09
N THR A 307 -1.89 4.18 8.28
CA THR A 307 -1.12 5.07 9.14
C THR A 307 -0.88 6.43 8.50
N GLY A 308 -0.94 7.50 9.31
CA GLY A 308 -0.83 8.88 8.83
C GLY A 308 0.53 9.30 8.28
N PHE A 309 1.58 8.46 8.37
CA PHE A 309 2.92 8.84 7.89
C PHE A 309 3.01 9.00 6.37
N ALA A 310 2.19 8.23 5.63
CA ALA A 310 2.11 8.24 4.18
C ALA A 310 0.73 7.76 3.74
N LEU A 311 -0.25 8.65 3.72
CA LEU A 311 -1.66 8.33 3.44
C LEU A 311 -2.17 9.11 2.24
N MET A 312 -2.52 8.43 1.15
CA MET A 312 -3.13 9.06 -0.02
C MET A 312 -4.64 8.85 0.02
N VAL A 313 -5.41 9.94 -0.07
CA VAL A 313 -6.88 9.93 0.00
C VAL A 313 -7.44 10.49 -1.30
N SER A 314 -8.39 9.78 -1.89
CA SER A 314 -9.05 10.21 -3.12
C SER A 314 -9.87 11.47 -2.90
N LYS A 315 -9.97 12.29 -3.94
CA LYS A 315 -10.83 13.46 -3.98
C LYS A 315 -12.28 13.10 -3.65
N GLU A 316 -12.80 11.99 -4.20
CA GLU A 316 -14.16 11.52 -3.93
C GLU A 316 -14.38 11.18 -2.45
N ALA A 317 -13.42 10.52 -1.80
CA ALA A 317 -13.52 10.24 -0.38
C ALA A 317 -13.46 11.53 0.45
N LEU A 318 -12.55 12.45 0.11
CA LEU A 318 -12.40 13.74 0.79
C LEU A 318 -13.69 14.57 0.76
N ASP A 319 -14.37 14.63 -0.40
CA ASP A 319 -15.65 15.33 -0.53
C ASP A 319 -16.74 14.77 0.40
N VAL A 320 -16.69 13.46 0.71
CA VAL A 320 -17.69 12.79 1.55
C VAL A 320 -17.33 12.88 3.03
N VAL A 321 -16.09 12.57 3.40
CA VAL A 321 -15.68 12.43 4.82
C VAL A 321 -15.04 13.68 5.40
N ALA A 322 -14.66 14.64 4.56
CA ALA A 322 -13.97 15.87 4.95
C ALA A 322 -14.31 17.07 4.01
N PRO A 323 -15.59 17.45 3.84
CA PRO A 323 -16.00 18.50 2.90
C PRO A 323 -15.36 19.89 3.18
N GLY A 324 -14.94 20.15 4.42
CA GLY A 324 -14.21 21.35 4.83
C GLY A 324 -12.68 21.23 4.78
N ARG A 325 -12.15 20.09 4.29
CA ARG A 325 -10.74 19.69 4.37
C ARG A 325 -10.21 19.56 5.81
N ASP A 326 -11.12 19.36 6.77
CA ASP A 326 -10.79 18.85 8.10
C ASP A 326 -10.71 17.31 8.01
N VAL A 327 -9.60 16.82 7.46
CA VAL A 327 -9.39 15.40 7.13
C VAL A 327 -9.17 14.58 8.39
N PHE A 328 -8.34 15.08 9.30
CA PHE A 328 -8.07 14.48 10.60
C PHE A 328 -8.87 15.21 11.69
N ASP A 329 -9.53 14.49 12.60
CA ASP A 329 -10.31 15.16 13.64
C ASP A 329 -9.38 15.81 14.68
N GLY A 330 -9.49 17.14 14.84
CA GLY A 330 -8.71 17.92 15.80
C GLY A 330 -8.88 17.49 17.25
N LEU A 331 -9.92 16.70 17.59
CA LEU A 331 -10.06 16.05 18.89
C LEU A 331 -8.79 15.26 19.26
N PHE A 332 -8.14 14.65 18.28
CA PHE A 332 -6.98 13.77 18.47
C PHE A 332 -5.65 14.53 18.57
N SER A 333 -5.63 15.86 18.45
CA SER A 333 -4.39 16.63 18.65
C SER A 333 -3.80 16.40 20.06
N PRO A 334 -2.46 16.32 20.19
CA PRO A 334 -1.45 16.56 19.16
C PRO A 334 -1.18 15.40 18.17
N GLY A 335 -1.80 14.24 18.36
CA GLY A 335 -1.80 13.09 17.44
C GLY A 335 -2.12 11.77 18.16
N TYR A 336 -2.02 10.68 17.41
CA TYR A 336 -2.56 9.35 17.70
C TYR A 336 -4.09 9.25 17.63
N PHE A 337 -4.58 8.21 16.94
CA PHE A 337 -6.00 7.87 16.69
C PHE A 337 -6.74 8.76 15.69
N GLU A 338 -6.13 9.80 15.14
CA GLU A 338 -6.71 10.55 14.01
C GLU A 338 -6.86 9.70 12.75
N ASP A 339 -5.95 8.74 12.56
CA ASP A 339 -5.94 7.78 11.46
C ASP A 339 -6.97 6.66 11.67
N ASP A 340 -7.11 6.14 12.89
CA ASP A 340 -8.21 5.25 13.28
C ASP A 340 -9.57 5.90 13.05
N ASP A 341 -9.72 7.18 13.43
CA ASP A 341 -10.94 7.94 13.22
C ASP A 341 -11.27 8.16 11.73
N LEU A 342 -10.26 8.48 10.93
CA LEU A 342 -10.41 8.61 9.49
C LEU A 342 -10.81 7.26 8.87
N GLY A 343 -10.19 6.16 9.29
CA GLY A 343 -10.56 4.81 8.89
C GLY A 343 -12.02 4.48 9.19
N MET A 344 -12.51 4.83 10.38
CA MET A 344 -13.93 4.71 10.75
C MET A 344 -14.85 5.52 9.82
N ARG A 345 -14.49 6.78 9.54
CA ARG A 345 -15.31 7.66 8.69
C ARG A 345 -15.35 7.17 7.24
N LEU A 346 -14.22 6.75 6.68
CA LEU A 346 -14.13 6.15 5.36
C LEU A 346 -14.97 4.88 5.25
N ALA A 347 -14.81 3.97 6.21
CA ALA A 347 -15.55 2.71 6.24
C ALA A 347 -17.07 2.93 6.38
N ARG A 348 -17.49 3.87 7.22
CA ARG A 348 -18.91 4.26 7.38
C ARG A 348 -19.49 4.87 6.10
N ALA A 349 -18.67 5.55 5.30
CA ALA A 349 -19.05 6.09 4.00
C ALA A 349 -19.02 5.03 2.87
N GLY A 350 -18.57 3.80 3.15
CA GLY A 350 -18.49 2.70 2.19
C GLY A 350 -17.18 2.62 1.42
N PHE A 351 -16.17 3.40 1.80
CA PHE A 351 -14.86 3.36 1.16
C PHE A 351 -13.97 2.24 1.73
N MET A 352 -13.27 1.57 0.84
CA MET A 352 -12.19 0.63 1.13
C MET A 352 -10.87 1.37 1.32
N GLN A 353 -9.96 0.74 2.07
CA GLN A 353 -8.62 1.24 2.31
C GLN A 353 -7.61 0.13 1.99
N LEU A 354 -6.57 0.46 1.23
CA LEU A 354 -5.60 -0.51 0.73
C LEU A 354 -4.18 -0.14 1.18
N VAL A 355 -3.38 -1.15 1.50
CA VAL A 355 -1.93 -1.04 1.49
C VAL A 355 -1.43 -1.68 0.21
N CYS A 356 -0.69 -0.93 -0.61
CA CYS A 356 -0.08 -1.45 -1.83
C CYS A 356 1.21 -2.20 -1.49
N ASP A 357 1.20 -3.52 -1.70
CA ASP A 357 2.30 -4.44 -1.33
C ASP A 357 3.55 -4.33 -2.23
N ASN A 358 3.46 -3.48 -3.25
CA ASN A 358 4.51 -3.14 -4.21
C ASN A 358 4.86 -1.65 -4.18
N SER A 359 4.31 -0.90 -3.22
CA SER A 359 4.71 0.47 -2.92
C SER A 359 5.46 0.51 -1.60
N PHE A 360 6.63 1.17 -1.61
CA PHE A 360 7.53 1.19 -0.47
C PHE A 360 7.93 2.62 -0.11
N ILE A 361 7.76 2.97 1.17
CA ILE A 361 8.15 4.28 1.69
C ILE A 361 8.92 4.07 2.98
N TYR A 362 10.18 4.53 2.99
CA TYR A 362 10.98 4.51 4.20
C TYR A 362 10.40 5.51 5.19
N HIS A 363 10.23 5.13 6.45
CA HIS A 363 9.79 6.02 7.51
C HIS A 363 10.80 5.98 8.65
N HIS A 364 11.38 7.13 8.97
CA HIS A 364 12.37 7.19 10.04
C HIS A 364 11.70 7.06 11.42
N GLY A 365 10.49 7.56 11.62
CA GLY A 365 9.79 7.57 12.92
C GLY A 365 10.35 8.64 13.86
N GLY A 366 10.24 9.90 13.45
CA GLY A 366 10.92 11.09 13.99
C GLY A 366 10.65 11.43 15.46
N SER A 367 11.18 12.58 15.89
CA SER A 367 11.22 13.05 17.29
C SER A 367 9.97 13.84 17.73
N GLY A 368 8.97 14.00 16.86
CA GLY A 368 7.84 14.93 17.01
C GLY A 368 6.90 14.72 18.21
N PHE A 369 7.07 13.63 18.98
CA PHE A 369 6.31 13.33 20.20
C PHE A 369 7.18 13.24 21.46
N GLU A 370 8.42 13.72 21.44
CA GLU A 370 9.24 13.83 22.66
C GLU A 370 8.49 14.62 23.74
N GLY A 371 8.27 14.00 24.91
CA GLY A 371 7.54 14.58 26.04
C GLY A 371 6.03 14.28 26.08
N HIS A 372 5.49 13.55 25.11
CA HIS A 372 4.08 13.17 25.03
C HIS A 372 3.83 11.68 25.35
N ASN A 373 4.45 11.16 26.41
CA ASN A 373 4.39 9.73 26.80
C ASN A 373 2.96 9.21 27.06
N ASP A 374 1.98 10.08 27.31
CA ASP A 374 0.59 9.72 27.54
C ASP A 374 -0.35 10.02 26.37
N ALA A 375 0.17 10.52 25.24
CA ALA A 375 -0.67 10.90 24.09
C ALA A 375 -1.40 9.70 23.48
N MET A 376 -0.76 8.53 23.42
CA MET A 376 -1.39 7.30 22.93
C MET A 376 -2.54 6.86 23.85
N GLU A 377 -2.35 6.83 25.17
CA GLU A 377 -3.39 6.42 26.12
C GLU A 377 -4.55 7.43 26.15
N LYS A 378 -4.25 8.73 26.15
CA LYS A 378 -5.27 9.79 26.03
C LYS A 378 -6.00 9.72 24.69
N GLY A 379 -5.29 9.46 23.60
CA GLY A 379 -5.86 9.27 22.25
C GLY A 379 -6.84 8.10 22.22
N ARG A 380 -6.46 6.97 22.83
CA ARG A 380 -7.32 5.79 22.98
C ARG A 380 -8.59 6.12 23.75
N GLN A 381 -8.48 6.81 24.89
CA GLN A 381 -9.66 7.20 25.66
C GLN A 381 -10.55 8.17 24.88
N LYS A 382 -9.99 9.18 24.19
CA LYS A 382 -10.76 10.08 23.30
C LYS A 382 -11.49 9.31 22.21
N PHE A 383 -10.86 8.28 21.63
CA PHE A 383 -11.48 7.42 20.64
C PHE A 383 -12.65 6.65 21.25
N ILE A 384 -12.45 6.01 22.40
CA ILE A 384 -13.50 5.29 23.14
C ILE A 384 -14.66 6.22 23.48
N ASP A 385 -14.38 7.44 23.94
CA ASP A 385 -15.42 8.42 24.27
C ASP A 385 -16.21 8.86 23.03
N LYS A 386 -15.54 9.01 21.88
CA LYS A 386 -16.16 9.40 20.61
C LYS A 386 -17.00 8.28 19.98
N TRP A 387 -16.47 7.06 19.93
CA TRP A 387 -17.02 5.95 19.15
C TRP A 387 -17.75 4.91 20.01
N GLY A 388 -17.55 4.91 21.32
CA GLY A 388 -18.21 4.02 22.29
C GLY A 388 -17.60 2.61 22.40
N PHE A 389 -16.45 2.37 21.78
CA PHE A 389 -15.72 1.11 21.86
C PHE A 389 -14.23 1.33 21.63
N ASP A 390 -13.43 0.33 22.01
CA ASP A 390 -12.00 0.32 21.79
C ASP A 390 -11.65 -0.32 20.44
N VAL A 391 -11.02 0.46 19.55
CA VAL A 391 -10.74 0.05 18.17
C VAL A 391 -9.76 -1.10 18.08
N TRP A 392 -8.81 -1.21 19.01
CA TRP A 392 -7.77 -2.25 18.96
C TRP A 392 -8.31 -3.66 19.10
N GLY A 393 -9.45 -3.83 19.80
CA GLY A 393 -10.17 -5.12 19.85
C GLY A 393 -10.84 -5.53 18.54
N TYR A 394 -10.81 -4.67 17.51
CA TYR A 394 -11.44 -4.90 16.21
C TYR A 394 -10.47 -4.78 15.02
N SER A 395 -9.43 -3.95 15.14
CA SER A 395 -8.53 -3.59 14.04
C SER A 395 -7.22 -4.37 14.01
N LEU A 396 -6.83 -5.02 15.10
CA LEU A 396 -5.63 -5.86 15.17
C LEU A 396 -5.96 -7.32 14.84
N HIS A 397 -5.02 -8.00 14.20
CA HIS A 397 -5.13 -9.43 13.95
C HIS A 397 -4.56 -10.23 15.12
N TRP A 398 -4.92 -11.50 15.20
CA TRP A 398 -4.37 -12.41 16.22
C TRP A 398 -3.11 -13.09 15.67
N ASP A 399 -1.96 -12.52 15.98
CA ASP A 399 -0.66 -12.90 15.41
C ASP A 399 -0.33 -14.39 15.57
N GLU A 400 -0.50 -14.95 16.77
CA GLU A 400 -0.19 -16.37 17.04
C GLU A 400 -1.12 -17.30 16.26
N ALA A 401 -2.42 -16.97 16.19
CA ALA A 401 -3.38 -17.74 15.42
C ALA A 401 -3.08 -17.69 13.91
N CYS A 402 -2.68 -16.52 13.40
CA CYS A 402 -2.30 -16.36 12.00
C CYS A 402 -1.08 -17.20 11.65
N LYS A 403 -0.03 -17.17 12.49
CA LYS A 403 1.19 -17.97 12.32
C LYS A 403 0.87 -19.48 12.31
N ALA A 404 0.07 -19.95 13.26
CA ALA A 404 -0.34 -21.36 13.31
C ALA A 404 -1.13 -21.80 12.05
N ILE A 405 -1.98 -20.94 11.48
CA ILE A 405 -2.70 -21.24 10.23
C ILE A 405 -1.74 -21.28 9.04
N VAL A 406 -0.78 -20.35 8.96
CA VAL A 406 0.25 -20.35 7.90
C VAL A 406 1.11 -21.61 7.97
N GLU A 407 1.52 -22.02 9.16
CA GLU A 407 2.25 -23.28 9.38
C GLU A 407 1.42 -24.48 8.93
N LEU A 408 0.15 -24.56 9.33
CA LEU A 408 -0.77 -25.61 8.91
C LEU A 408 -0.92 -25.68 7.38
N TYR A 409 -1.04 -24.52 6.73
CA TYR A 409 -1.12 -24.43 5.28
C TYR A 409 0.15 -24.96 4.62
N ASN A 410 1.33 -24.58 5.13
CA ASN A 410 2.62 -25.04 4.63
C ASN A 410 2.83 -26.55 4.78
N GLU A 411 2.31 -27.14 5.87
CA GLU A 411 2.33 -28.59 6.11
C GLU A 411 1.40 -29.35 5.16
N ARG A 412 0.16 -28.90 5.01
CA ARG A 412 -0.87 -29.62 4.24
C ARG A 412 -0.80 -29.38 2.74
N LYS A 413 -0.39 -28.18 2.33
CA LYS A 413 -0.36 -27.70 0.93
C LYS A 413 -1.70 -27.89 0.22
N GLU A 414 -2.79 -27.60 0.93
CA GLU A 414 -4.15 -27.66 0.41
C GLU A 414 -4.94 -26.39 0.80
N PRO A 415 -5.94 -25.98 0.01
CA PRO A 415 -6.75 -24.80 0.33
C PRO A 415 -7.43 -24.94 1.69
N LEU A 416 -7.25 -23.94 2.57
CA LEU A 416 -7.85 -23.94 3.90
C LEU A 416 -9.13 -23.12 3.96
N ARG A 417 -10.08 -23.60 4.78
CA ARG A 417 -11.30 -22.87 5.12
C ARG A 417 -11.29 -22.50 6.60
N VAL A 418 -11.28 -21.22 6.91
CA VAL A 418 -11.26 -20.68 8.28
C VAL A 418 -12.60 -20.03 8.61
N ILE A 419 -13.13 -20.31 9.80
CA ILE A 419 -14.23 -19.55 10.40
C ILE A 419 -13.71 -18.77 11.60
N ASP A 420 -13.85 -17.45 11.55
CA ASP A 420 -13.34 -16.54 12.55
C ASP A 420 -14.47 -15.90 13.35
N PHE A 421 -14.62 -16.31 14.62
CA PHE A 421 -15.58 -15.70 15.55
C PHE A 421 -15.02 -14.47 16.27
N THR A 422 -13.72 -14.22 16.14
CA THR A 422 -13.01 -13.02 16.61
C THR A 422 -12.91 -11.95 15.52
N CYS A 423 -13.74 -12.06 14.47
CA CYS A 423 -13.57 -11.36 13.19
C CYS A 423 -13.38 -9.84 13.29
N GLY A 424 -13.98 -9.16 14.27
CA GLY A 424 -13.80 -7.71 14.43
C GLY A 424 -14.13 -6.95 13.14
N PHE A 425 -13.16 -6.17 12.66
CA PHE A 425 -13.20 -5.48 11.35
C PHE A 425 -12.56 -6.26 10.20
N GLY A 426 -12.15 -7.50 10.43
CA GLY A 426 -11.60 -8.40 9.41
C GLY A 426 -10.08 -8.45 9.35
N ALA A 427 -9.37 -7.94 10.37
CA ALA A 427 -7.91 -7.84 10.37
C ALA A 427 -7.21 -9.21 10.16
N THR A 428 -7.68 -10.25 10.86
CA THR A 428 -7.19 -11.63 10.69
C THR A 428 -7.45 -12.16 9.28
N ALA A 429 -8.64 -11.91 8.72
CA ALA A 429 -8.96 -12.30 7.34
C ALA A 429 -8.05 -11.60 6.32
N SER A 430 -7.84 -10.29 6.51
CA SER A 430 -6.93 -9.47 5.71
C SER A 430 -5.50 -10.04 5.70
N PHE A 431 -4.96 -10.35 6.87
CA PHE A 431 -3.62 -10.94 7.00
C PHE A 431 -3.55 -12.30 6.31
N LEU A 432 -4.45 -13.23 6.63
CA LEU A 432 -4.40 -14.58 6.10
C LEU A 432 -4.55 -14.63 4.58
N LYS A 433 -5.40 -13.77 4.00
CA LYS A 433 -5.58 -13.72 2.54
C LYS A 433 -4.38 -13.11 1.82
N HIS A 434 -3.60 -12.27 2.49
CA HIS A 434 -2.34 -11.78 1.92
C HIS A 434 -1.28 -12.87 1.93
N GLU A 435 -1.14 -13.62 3.03
CA GLU A 435 -0.13 -14.67 3.16
C GLU A 435 -0.50 -15.97 2.41
N ILE A 436 -1.79 -16.27 2.26
CA ILE A 436 -2.29 -17.53 1.70
C ILE A 436 -3.29 -17.23 0.56
N PRO A 437 -2.87 -17.30 -0.71
CA PRO A 437 -3.68 -16.85 -1.84
C PRO A 437 -5.03 -17.57 -2.04
N ASP A 438 -5.12 -18.85 -1.66
CA ASP A 438 -6.29 -19.70 -1.90
C ASP A 438 -7.13 -19.98 -0.63
N ILE A 439 -6.89 -19.22 0.44
CA ILE A 439 -7.64 -19.35 1.68
C ILE A 439 -9.05 -18.76 1.56
N TYR A 440 -10.02 -19.48 2.14
CA TYR A 440 -11.37 -18.96 2.34
C TYR A 440 -11.58 -18.62 3.81
N VAL A 441 -11.90 -17.34 4.10
CA VAL A 441 -12.14 -16.86 5.47
C VAL A 441 -13.59 -16.40 5.63
N ALA A 442 -14.31 -17.03 6.57
CA ALA A 442 -15.65 -16.65 6.97
C ALA A 442 -15.62 -15.92 8.32
N GLY A 443 -16.09 -14.67 8.35
CA GLY A 443 -16.16 -13.87 9.57
C GLY A 443 -17.52 -13.95 10.28
N VAL A 444 -17.52 -14.02 11.60
CA VAL A 444 -18.73 -13.89 12.44
C VAL A 444 -18.57 -12.70 13.37
N CYS A 445 -19.33 -11.64 13.11
CA CYS A 445 -19.27 -10.41 13.89
C CYS A 445 -20.44 -10.30 14.87
N ARG A 446 -20.23 -9.62 15.99
CA ARG A 446 -21.31 -9.36 16.98
C ARG A 446 -22.34 -8.37 16.49
N VAL A 447 -21.88 -7.34 15.80
CA VAL A 447 -22.68 -6.18 15.40
C VAL A 447 -22.65 -6.00 13.88
N PRO A 448 -23.76 -5.52 13.28
CA PRO A 448 -23.85 -5.37 11.83
C PRO A 448 -22.86 -4.36 11.26
N PHE A 449 -22.46 -3.35 12.02
CA PHE A 449 -21.48 -2.35 11.57
C PHE A 449 -20.09 -2.98 11.37
N ALA A 450 -19.57 -3.70 12.37
CA ALA A 450 -18.31 -4.44 12.22
C ALA A 450 -18.37 -5.43 11.06
N ALA A 451 -19.51 -6.11 10.90
CA ALA A 451 -19.75 -7.01 9.78
C ALA A 451 -19.67 -6.31 8.42
N SER A 452 -20.18 -5.07 8.29
CA SER A 452 -20.10 -4.31 7.05
C SER A 452 -18.67 -3.96 6.66
N ILE A 453 -17.79 -3.69 7.64
CA ILE A 453 -16.38 -3.42 7.41
C ILE A 453 -15.64 -4.70 7.04
N ALA A 454 -15.85 -5.76 7.84
CA ALA A 454 -15.19 -7.06 7.63
C ALA A 454 -15.52 -7.70 6.28
N ARG A 455 -16.67 -7.37 5.66
CA ARG A 455 -17.02 -7.84 4.30
C ARG A 455 -16.05 -7.38 3.22
N ASN A 456 -15.32 -6.30 3.46
CA ASN A 456 -14.29 -5.86 2.54
C ASN A 456 -13.02 -6.70 2.66
N MET A 457 -12.85 -7.50 3.71
CA MET A 457 -11.61 -8.27 3.97
C MET A 457 -11.83 -9.79 3.94
N ALA A 458 -12.98 -10.27 4.40
CA ALA A 458 -13.33 -11.69 4.44
C ALA A 458 -14.24 -12.08 3.26
N ASP A 459 -14.18 -13.35 2.84
CA ASP A 459 -14.97 -13.88 1.71
C ASP A 459 -16.48 -13.90 2.00
N SER A 460 -16.84 -14.09 3.26
CA SER A 460 -18.24 -14.11 3.70
C SER A 460 -18.33 -13.69 5.14
N VAL A 461 -19.30 -12.84 5.47
CA VAL A 461 -19.49 -12.37 6.86
C VAL A 461 -20.95 -12.52 7.30
N ALA A 462 -21.14 -13.15 8.44
CA ALA A 462 -22.40 -13.21 9.16
C ALA A 462 -22.31 -12.38 10.44
N TRP A 463 -23.46 -12.03 11.02
CA TRP A 463 -23.48 -11.29 12.29
C TRP A 463 -24.65 -11.65 13.18
N GLY A 464 -24.47 -11.43 14.47
CA GLY A 464 -25.47 -11.66 15.52
C GLY A 464 -24.83 -12.17 16.81
N ASP A 465 -25.66 -12.69 17.72
CA ASP A 465 -25.17 -13.40 18.90
C ASP A 465 -24.34 -14.61 18.47
N LEU A 466 -23.05 -14.62 18.82
CA LEU A 466 -22.09 -15.61 18.33
C LEU A 466 -22.48 -17.06 18.69
N ASN A 467 -23.20 -17.26 19.79
CA ASN A 467 -23.64 -18.59 20.25
C ASN A 467 -25.03 -18.98 19.74
N LEU A 468 -25.89 -18.00 19.43
CA LEU A 468 -27.31 -18.24 19.14
C LEU A 468 -27.73 -17.96 17.70
N CYS A 469 -27.01 -17.11 16.97
CA CYS A 469 -27.41 -16.72 15.62
C CYS A 469 -27.41 -17.91 14.64
N ARG A 470 -28.25 -17.87 13.62
CA ARG A 470 -28.19 -18.89 12.56
C ARG A 470 -27.12 -18.48 11.54
N LEU A 471 -26.05 -19.25 11.47
CA LEU A 471 -24.99 -19.03 10.49
C LEU A 471 -25.35 -19.67 9.14
N PRO A 472 -24.95 -19.06 8.00
CA PRO A 472 -25.34 -19.50 6.66
C PRO A 472 -24.54 -20.72 6.16
N TRP A 473 -23.44 -21.07 6.83
CA TRP A 473 -22.54 -22.14 6.40
C TRP A 473 -23.00 -23.51 6.92
N LYS A 474 -22.64 -24.55 6.18
CA LYS A 474 -22.94 -25.94 6.56
C LYS A 474 -22.07 -26.37 7.74
N ASN A 475 -22.60 -27.27 8.56
CA ASN A 475 -21.82 -27.93 9.61
C ASN A 475 -20.63 -28.69 9.01
N HIS A 476 -19.54 -28.79 9.76
CA HIS A 476 -18.32 -29.51 9.37
C HIS A 476 -17.74 -29.09 8.01
N SER A 477 -17.76 -27.78 7.70
CA SER A 477 -17.29 -27.23 6.43
C SER A 477 -15.99 -26.41 6.52
N PHE A 478 -15.43 -26.26 7.72
CA PHE A 478 -14.21 -25.49 7.98
C PHE A 478 -13.09 -26.36 8.55
N ASP A 479 -11.86 -26.05 8.17
CA ASP A 479 -10.63 -26.70 8.64
C ASP A 479 -10.16 -26.11 9.96
N VAL A 480 -10.38 -24.82 10.15
CA VAL A 480 -9.97 -24.07 11.34
C VAL A 480 -11.12 -23.23 11.85
N ALA A 481 -11.30 -23.16 13.18
CA ALA A 481 -12.11 -22.13 13.83
C ALA A 481 -11.26 -21.31 14.79
N LEU A 482 -11.38 -19.99 14.72
CA LEU A 482 -10.81 -19.05 15.69
C LEU A 482 -11.89 -18.62 16.67
N ILE A 483 -11.64 -18.79 17.97
CA ILE A 483 -12.56 -18.36 19.01
C ILE A 483 -11.85 -17.70 20.19
N ASP A 484 -12.52 -16.70 20.75
CA ASP A 484 -12.32 -16.28 22.13
C ASP A 484 -13.34 -17.03 23.01
N ARG A 485 -12.87 -17.77 24.02
CA ARG A 485 -13.72 -18.58 24.91
C ARG A 485 -14.59 -17.75 25.84
N THR A 486 -14.24 -16.49 26.09
CA THR A 486 -15.10 -15.55 26.84
C THR A 486 -16.37 -15.23 26.05
N ASP A 487 -16.29 -15.34 24.72
CA ASP A 487 -17.29 -14.87 23.78
C ASP A 487 -18.05 -16.01 23.08
N VAL A 488 -17.38 -17.11 22.78
CA VAL A 488 -17.94 -18.26 22.03
C VAL A 488 -17.60 -19.57 22.70
N CYS A 489 -18.62 -20.40 22.94
CA CYS A 489 -18.39 -21.73 23.50
C CYS A 489 -17.77 -22.68 22.46
N LYS A 490 -16.84 -23.53 22.89
CA LYS A 490 -16.16 -24.50 22.01
C LYS A 490 -17.11 -25.45 21.29
N VAL A 491 -18.23 -25.80 21.93
CA VAL A 491 -19.31 -26.63 21.35
C VAL A 491 -19.95 -25.94 20.15
N ARG A 492 -20.05 -24.61 20.17
CA ARG A 492 -20.58 -23.85 19.04
C ARG A 492 -19.63 -23.91 17.85
N ALA A 493 -18.35 -23.66 18.06
CA ALA A 493 -17.35 -23.71 16.99
C ALA A 493 -17.21 -25.11 16.39
N SER A 494 -17.21 -26.16 17.22
CA SER A 494 -17.07 -27.54 16.76
C SER A 494 -18.19 -28.04 15.83
N GLN A 495 -19.35 -27.38 15.81
CA GLN A 495 -20.42 -27.66 14.85
C GLN A 495 -19.98 -27.36 13.40
N PHE A 496 -19.10 -26.40 13.19
CA PHE A 496 -18.68 -25.92 11.88
C PHE A 496 -17.35 -26.51 11.42
N VAL A 497 -16.54 -27.00 12.35
CA VAL A 497 -15.21 -27.57 12.09
C VAL A 497 -15.32 -29.04 11.67
N LYS A 498 -14.52 -29.45 10.68
CA LYS A 498 -14.39 -30.84 10.23
C LYS A 498 -13.90 -31.75 11.36
N GLN A 499 -14.08 -33.07 11.24
CA GLN A 499 -13.66 -34.01 12.27
C GLN A 499 -12.15 -33.99 12.56
N ASN A 500 -11.33 -33.66 11.55
CA ASN A 500 -9.87 -33.46 11.63
C ASN A 500 -9.47 -31.98 11.61
N GLY A 501 -10.43 -31.07 11.82
CA GLY A 501 -10.16 -29.64 11.89
C GLY A 501 -9.72 -29.22 13.29
N ILE A 502 -9.13 -28.03 13.36
CA ILE A 502 -8.57 -27.47 14.60
C ILE A 502 -9.41 -26.29 15.09
N ILE A 503 -9.43 -26.09 16.41
CA ILE A 503 -10.01 -24.91 17.06
C ILE A 503 -8.86 -24.22 17.76
N ILE A 504 -8.56 -23.00 17.33
CA ILE A 504 -7.54 -22.15 17.94
C ILE A 504 -8.25 -21.21 18.92
N ASP A 505 -7.81 -21.28 20.18
CA ASP A 505 -8.24 -20.45 21.28
C ASP A 505 -7.03 -20.11 22.17
N GLU A 506 -7.18 -19.29 23.21
CA GLU A 506 -6.06 -18.90 24.08
C GLU A 506 -5.33 -20.07 24.78
N GLU A 507 -5.96 -21.25 24.89
CA GLU A 507 -5.32 -22.44 25.46
C GLU A 507 -4.60 -23.29 24.40
N PHE A 508 -4.86 -23.07 23.11
CA PHE A 508 -4.24 -23.83 22.03
C PHE A 508 -2.71 -23.79 22.11
N PHE A 509 -2.16 -22.61 22.45
CA PHE A 509 -0.71 -22.40 22.56
C PHE A 509 -0.11 -22.82 23.90
N LYS A 510 -0.93 -23.18 24.90
CA LYS A 510 -0.45 -23.65 26.22
C LYS A 510 -0.19 -25.15 26.26
N GLY A 511 -0.62 -25.89 25.23
CA GLY A 511 -0.54 -27.35 25.17
C GLY A 511 0.82 -27.91 24.74
N ASP A 512 1.75 -27.09 24.26
CA ASP A 512 3.07 -27.51 23.76
C ASP A 512 4.22 -27.31 24.79
N GLU A 513 3.90 -26.90 26.04
CA GLU A 513 4.88 -26.74 27.13
C GLU A 513 4.88 -27.89 28.17
N GLU A 514 4.12 -28.97 27.97
CA GLU A 514 4.17 -30.22 28.79
C GLU A 514 4.70 -31.41 27.98
#